data_AF-A0A2J8PIC9-F1
#
_entry.id   AF-A0A2J8PIC9-F1
#
_cell.length_a   1.000
_cell.length_b   1.000
_cell.length_c   1.000
_cell.angle_alpha   90.00
_cell.angle_beta   90.00
_cell.angle_gamma   90.00
#
_symmetry.space_group_name_H-M   'P 1'
#
loop_
_entity.id
_entity.type
_entity.pdbx_description
1 polymer ?
#
loop_
_entity_poly.entity_id
_entity_poly.type
_entity_poly.pdbx_seq_one_letter_code
_entity_poly.pdbx_strand_id
1 'polypeptide(L)'
;MKYITSLNEDSTVHGFLVQLPLDSENSINTEEVINAIAPEKDVDGLTSINAGKLARGDLNDCFIPCTPKGCLELIKETGVPIAGRHAVVVGRSKIVGAPMHDLLLWNNATVTTCHSKTANLDEEVNKGDILVVATGQPEMVKGEWIKPGAIVIDCGINYVPDDKKPNGRKVVGDVAYDEAKERASFITPVPGGVGPMTVAMLMQSTVESAKRFLEKFKPGKWMIQYNNLNLKTPVPSDIDISRSCKPKPIGKLAREIGLLSEEVELYGETKAKVLLSALERLKHRPDGKYVVVTGITPTPLGEGKSTTTIGLVQALGAHLYQNVFACVRQPSQGPTFGIKGGAAGGGYSQVIPMEEFNLHLTGDIHAITAANNLVAAAIDARIFHELTQTDKALFNRLVPSVDGVRRFSDIQIRRLKVSFFSSTFFILYGIWNLIID
;
A
#
# COMPACT_ATOMS: atom_id res chain seq x y z
N MET A 1 -2.99 12.86 1.88
CA MET A 1 -2.80 11.51 1.32
C MET A 1 -1.50 10.84 1.75
N LYS A 2 -0.31 11.41 1.46
CA LYS A 2 0.99 10.76 1.78
C LYS A 2 1.11 10.20 3.21
N TYR A 3 0.80 11.00 4.23
CA TYR A 3 0.85 10.56 5.63
C TYR A 3 -0.11 9.41 5.95
N ILE A 4 -1.30 9.40 5.34
CA ILE A 4 -2.28 8.32 5.54
C ILE A 4 -1.73 7.02 4.94
N THR A 5 -1.16 7.08 3.74
CA THR A 5 -0.51 5.93 3.10
C THR A 5 0.64 5.39 3.96
N SER A 6 1.51 6.26 4.49
CA SER A 6 2.61 5.81 5.35
C SER A 6 2.11 5.17 6.66
N LEU A 7 1.07 5.74 7.29
CA LEU A 7 0.47 5.17 8.51
C LEU A 7 -0.25 3.84 8.25
N ASN A 8 -0.88 3.70 7.08
CA ASN A 8 -1.47 2.43 6.65
C ASN A 8 -0.40 1.33 6.53
N GLU A 9 0.76 1.66 5.95
CA GLU A 9 1.85 0.72 5.68
C GLU A 9 2.73 0.43 6.91
N ASP A 10 2.76 1.34 7.89
CA ASP A 10 3.56 1.17 9.10
C ASP A 10 2.97 0.09 10.01
N SER A 11 3.59 -1.09 10.02
CA SER A 11 3.22 -2.24 10.86
C SER A 11 3.30 -1.98 12.37
N THR A 12 3.97 -0.90 12.81
CA THR A 12 4.04 -0.53 14.24
C THR A 12 2.84 0.29 14.69
N VAL A 13 2.10 0.88 13.75
CA VAL A 13 0.88 1.65 14.00
C VAL A 13 -0.33 0.73 13.83
N HIS A 14 -1.00 0.40 14.93
CA HIS A 14 -2.17 -0.48 14.91
C HIS A 14 -3.47 0.26 14.61
N GLY A 15 -3.55 1.54 14.94
CA GLY A 15 -4.74 2.34 14.76
C GLY A 15 -4.39 3.82 14.72
N PHE A 16 -5.07 4.57 13.86
CA PHE A 16 -4.94 6.02 13.80
C PHE A 16 -6.25 6.66 13.34
N LEU A 17 -6.37 7.95 13.59
CA LEU A 17 -7.51 8.76 13.19
C LEU A 17 -7.03 10.06 12.56
N VAL A 18 -7.93 10.73 11.86
CA VAL A 18 -7.73 12.09 11.36
C VAL A 18 -8.69 13.00 12.13
N GLN A 19 -8.13 13.92 12.91
CA GLN A 19 -8.93 14.88 13.68
C GLN A 19 -9.75 15.77 12.75
N LEU A 20 -11.04 15.91 13.03
CA LEU A 20 -11.96 16.77 12.29
C LEU A 20 -12.44 17.96 13.16
N PRO A 21 -12.80 19.10 12.55
CA PRO A 21 -12.63 19.43 11.12
C PRO A 21 -11.14 19.63 10.75
N LEU A 22 -10.82 19.51 9.46
CA LEU A 22 -9.49 19.80 8.96
C LEU A 22 -9.27 21.32 8.93
N ASP A 23 -8.22 21.80 9.60
CA ASP A 23 -7.80 23.20 9.56
C ASP A 23 -6.72 23.41 8.50
N SER A 24 -7.10 24.02 7.38
CA SER A 24 -6.24 24.22 6.21
C SER A 24 -6.73 25.41 5.40
N GLU A 25 -5.79 26.25 4.95
CA GLU A 25 -6.07 27.30 3.97
C GLU A 25 -6.51 26.74 2.60
N ASN A 26 -6.08 25.51 2.30
CA ASN A 26 -6.37 24.82 1.06
C ASN A 26 -7.61 23.94 1.20
N SER A 27 -8.39 23.84 0.12
CA SER A 27 -9.53 22.93 0.04
C SER A 27 -9.06 21.47 0.07
N ILE A 28 -9.57 20.69 1.02
CA ILE A 28 -9.27 19.27 1.18
C ILE A 28 -10.60 18.51 1.19
N ASN A 29 -10.72 17.48 0.36
CA ASN A 29 -11.88 16.61 0.38
C ASN A 29 -11.80 15.65 1.58
N THR A 30 -12.51 16.00 2.67
CA THR A 30 -12.55 15.20 3.90
C THR A 30 -12.98 13.75 3.66
N GLU A 31 -13.93 13.50 2.76
CA GLU A 31 -14.40 12.13 2.49
C GLU A 31 -13.29 11.27 1.86
N GLU A 32 -12.54 11.80 0.90
CA GLU A 32 -11.41 11.09 0.30
C GLU A 32 -10.30 10.83 1.32
N VAL A 33 -10.03 11.80 2.19
CA VAL A 33 -9.04 11.68 3.27
C VAL A 33 -9.44 10.57 4.24
N ILE A 34 -10.67 10.58 4.75
CA ILE A 34 -11.14 9.58 5.71
C ILE A 34 -11.20 8.19 5.07
N ASN A 35 -11.74 8.07 3.86
CA ASN A 35 -11.87 6.77 3.18
C ASN A 35 -10.52 6.18 2.71
N ALA A 36 -9.43 6.94 2.77
CA ALA A 36 -8.09 6.43 2.50
C ALA A 36 -7.45 5.70 3.70
N ILE A 37 -8.03 5.82 4.90
CA ILE A 37 -7.59 5.08 6.09
C ILE A 37 -7.87 3.59 5.86
N ALA A 38 -6.89 2.73 6.13
CA ALA A 38 -7.07 1.29 6.05
C ALA A 38 -8.17 0.85 7.06
N PRO A 39 -9.21 0.10 6.64
CA PRO A 39 -10.31 -0.26 7.54
C PRO A 39 -9.87 -1.00 8.80
N GLU A 40 -8.76 -1.73 8.75
CA GLU A 40 -8.20 -2.45 9.90
C GLU A 40 -7.52 -1.54 10.92
N LYS A 41 -7.28 -0.26 10.59
CA LYS A 41 -6.67 0.76 11.44
C LYS A 41 -7.60 1.94 11.76
N ASP A 42 -8.82 1.94 11.25
CA ASP A 42 -9.83 3.00 11.41
C ASP A 42 -10.48 2.95 12.81
N VAL A 43 -9.72 3.33 13.84
CA VAL A 43 -10.17 3.25 15.25
C VAL A 43 -11.30 4.22 15.60
N ASP A 44 -11.54 5.22 14.75
CA ASP A 44 -12.67 6.14 14.87
C ASP A 44 -13.91 5.65 14.08
N GLY A 45 -13.75 4.59 13.28
CA GLY A 45 -14.83 3.86 12.63
C GLY A 45 -15.61 4.64 11.56
N LEU A 46 -15.01 5.69 10.97
CA LEU A 46 -15.68 6.63 10.06
C LEU A 46 -15.54 6.28 8.58
N THR A 47 -14.69 5.33 8.21
CA THR A 47 -14.56 4.88 6.81
C THR A 47 -15.87 4.26 6.32
N SER A 48 -16.18 4.45 5.03
CA SER A 48 -17.41 3.89 4.43
C SER A 48 -17.44 2.36 4.50
N ILE A 49 -16.27 1.70 4.43
CA ILE A 49 -16.15 0.25 4.59
C ILE A 49 -16.58 -0.16 5.99
N ASN A 50 -16.07 0.53 7.01
CA ASN A 50 -16.37 0.19 8.38
C ASN A 50 -17.82 0.54 8.78
N ALA A 51 -18.34 1.68 8.30
CA ALA A 51 -19.75 2.02 8.41
C ALA A 51 -20.66 1.00 7.71
N GLY A 52 -20.26 0.50 6.54
CA GLY A 52 -20.97 -0.55 5.81
C GLY A 52 -21.04 -1.87 6.58
N LYS A 53 -19.92 -2.30 7.18
CA LYS A 53 -19.88 -3.48 8.06
C LYS A 53 -20.81 -3.34 9.26
N LEU A 54 -20.73 -2.20 9.96
CA LEU A 54 -21.60 -1.91 11.10
C LEU A 54 -23.09 -1.92 10.70
N ALA A 55 -23.45 -1.25 9.61
CA ALA A 55 -24.82 -1.20 9.09
C ALA A 55 -25.34 -2.54 8.55
N ARG A 56 -24.50 -3.58 8.49
CA ARG A 56 -24.87 -4.93 8.04
C ARG A 56 -24.73 -6.00 9.13
N GLY A 57 -24.31 -5.62 10.33
CA GLY A 57 -24.31 -6.50 11.50
C GLY A 57 -22.97 -7.19 11.77
N ASP A 58 -21.90 -6.80 11.08
CA ASP A 58 -20.56 -7.37 11.24
C ASP A 58 -19.83 -6.79 12.49
N LEU A 59 -20.53 -6.79 13.64
CA LEU A 59 -20.04 -6.21 14.90
C LEU A 59 -18.76 -6.86 15.45
N ASN A 60 -18.42 -8.06 14.99
CA ASN A 60 -17.27 -8.81 15.47
C ASN A 60 -15.93 -8.30 14.91
N ASP A 61 -15.96 -7.66 13.74
CA ASP A 61 -14.73 -7.29 13.01
C ASP A 61 -14.69 -5.83 12.53
N CYS A 62 -15.77 -5.07 12.71
CA CYS A 62 -15.80 -3.64 12.46
C CYS A 62 -15.36 -2.85 13.69
N PHE A 63 -14.83 -1.65 13.47
CA PHE A 63 -14.77 -0.61 14.49
C PHE A 63 -16.15 0.05 14.64
N ILE A 64 -16.36 0.72 15.76
CA ILE A 64 -17.60 1.45 16.03
C ILE A 64 -17.18 2.88 16.33
N PRO A 65 -17.84 3.91 15.77
CA PRO A 65 -17.53 5.29 16.13
C PRO A 65 -17.58 5.52 17.63
N CYS A 66 -16.63 6.29 18.14
CA CYS A 66 -16.35 6.38 19.57
C CYS A 66 -17.56 6.85 20.41
N THR A 67 -18.29 7.86 19.93
CA THR A 67 -19.49 8.40 20.61
C THR A 67 -20.63 7.37 20.72
N PRO A 68 -21.13 6.75 19.63
CA PRO A 68 -22.19 5.73 19.74
C PRO A 68 -21.71 4.48 20.48
N LYS A 69 -20.42 4.11 20.42
CA LYS A 69 -19.85 3.05 21.27
C LYS A 69 -19.99 3.39 22.75
N GLY A 70 -19.70 4.64 23.13
CA GLY A 70 -19.85 5.13 24.50
C GLY A 70 -21.31 5.18 24.96
N CYS A 71 -22.21 5.57 24.06
CA CYS A 71 -23.66 5.54 24.31
C CYS A 71 -24.15 4.11 24.58
N LEU A 72 -23.75 3.14 23.76
CA LEU A 72 -24.10 1.74 23.94
C LEU A 72 -23.59 1.20 25.29
N GLU A 73 -22.36 1.56 25.67
CA GLU A 73 -21.78 1.14 26.94
C GLU A 73 -22.56 1.72 28.14
N LEU A 74 -22.89 3.01 28.10
CA LEU A 74 -23.72 3.65 29.13
C LEU A 74 -25.12 3.02 29.24
N ILE A 75 -25.72 2.61 28.12
CA ILE A 75 -26.99 1.87 28.14
C ILE A 75 -26.80 0.51 28.82
N LYS A 76 -25.72 -0.22 28.52
CA LYS A 76 -25.43 -1.53 29.14
C LYS A 76 -25.19 -1.44 30.64
N GLU A 77 -24.54 -0.37 31.11
CA GLU A 77 -24.29 -0.12 32.54
C GLU A 77 -25.58 -0.01 33.38
N THR A 78 -26.72 0.30 32.76
CA THR A 78 -28.02 0.31 33.46
C THR A 78 -28.47 -1.09 33.89
N GLY A 79 -27.89 -2.15 33.33
CA GLY A 79 -28.31 -3.55 33.54
C GLY A 79 -29.62 -3.91 32.84
N VAL A 80 -30.22 -2.97 32.12
CA VAL A 80 -31.50 -3.14 31.44
C VAL A 80 -31.29 -3.77 30.05
N PRO A 81 -31.92 -4.91 29.72
CA PRO A 81 -31.77 -5.54 28.41
C PRO A 81 -32.28 -4.64 27.28
N ILE A 82 -31.48 -4.49 26.22
CA ILE A 82 -31.83 -3.73 25.00
C ILE A 82 -32.82 -4.51 24.12
N ALA A 83 -32.68 -5.82 24.07
CA ALA A 83 -33.47 -6.68 23.20
C ALA A 83 -34.98 -6.52 23.43
N GLY A 84 -35.73 -6.32 22.34
CA GLY A 84 -37.18 -6.15 22.35
C GLY A 84 -37.68 -4.76 22.77
N ARG A 85 -36.79 -3.84 23.16
CA ARG A 85 -37.17 -2.46 23.49
C ARG A 85 -37.37 -1.61 22.24
N HIS A 86 -38.22 -0.60 22.36
CA HIS A 86 -38.33 0.42 21.33
C HIS A 86 -37.32 1.53 21.61
N ALA A 87 -36.33 1.67 20.74
CA ALA A 87 -35.29 2.69 20.85
C ALA A 87 -35.53 3.81 19.84
N VAL A 88 -35.39 5.07 20.28
CA VAL A 88 -35.54 6.25 19.44
C VAL A 88 -34.21 6.98 19.37
N VAL A 89 -33.73 7.23 18.15
CA VAL A 89 -32.51 8.01 17.89
C VAL A 89 -32.90 9.32 17.22
N VAL A 90 -32.66 10.45 17.88
CA VAL A 90 -32.93 11.79 17.34
C VAL A 90 -31.64 12.37 16.78
N GLY A 91 -31.48 12.27 15.46
CA GLY A 91 -30.26 12.63 14.74
C GLY A 91 -29.81 11.51 13.81
N ARG A 92 -29.25 11.86 12.66
CA ARG A 92 -28.79 10.91 11.63
C ARG A 92 -27.42 11.25 11.04
N SER A 93 -26.58 11.91 11.82
CA SER A 93 -25.22 12.26 11.41
C SER A 93 -24.37 10.99 11.21
N LYS A 94 -23.32 11.10 10.38
CA LYS A 94 -22.35 10.01 10.16
C LYS A 94 -21.60 9.63 11.44
N ILE A 95 -21.37 10.61 12.33
CA ILE A 95 -20.54 10.46 13.52
C ILE A 95 -21.30 9.80 14.68
N VAL A 96 -22.61 10.06 14.81
CA VAL A 96 -23.40 9.61 15.97
C VAL A 96 -24.69 8.93 15.56
N GLY A 97 -25.61 9.64 14.91
CA GLY A 97 -26.99 9.17 14.76
C GLY A 97 -27.14 7.87 13.96
N ALA A 98 -26.54 7.80 12.77
CA ALA A 98 -26.59 6.60 11.93
C ALA A 98 -25.92 5.37 12.59
N PRO A 99 -24.66 5.44 13.07
CA PRO A 99 -24.05 4.30 13.75
C PRO A 99 -24.76 3.92 15.07
N MET A 100 -25.40 4.89 15.77
CA MET A 100 -26.20 4.58 16.96
C MET A 100 -27.43 3.73 16.63
N HIS A 101 -28.11 4.03 15.52
CA HIS A 101 -29.21 3.20 15.02
C HIS A 101 -28.74 1.76 14.80
N ASP A 102 -27.62 1.58 14.11
CA ASP A 102 -27.10 0.26 13.76
C ASP A 102 -26.76 -0.55 15.01
N LEU A 103 -26.10 0.08 16.01
CA LEU A 103 -25.80 -0.59 17.28
C LEU A 103 -27.05 -1.05 18.02
N LEU A 104 -28.08 -0.21 18.12
CA LEU A 104 -29.33 -0.55 18.80
C LEU A 104 -30.06 -1.68 18.07
N LEU A 105 -30.12 -1.60 16.74
CA LEU A 105 -30.74 -2.62 15.89
C LEU A 105 -30.05 -3.98 16.08
N TRP A 106 -28.73 -4.02 16.03
CA TRP A 106 -27.97 -5.26 16.19
C TRP A 106 -27.84 -5.73 17.65
N ASN A 107 -28.28 -4.92 18.63
CA ASN A 107 -28.58 -5.35 20.00
C ASN A 107 -30.08 -5.70 20.17
N ASN A 108 -30.78 -5.96 19.06
CA ASN A 108 -32.16 -6.43 18.97
C ASN A 108 -33.23 -5.46 19.49
N ALA A 109 -32.98 -4.15 19.47
CA ALA A 109 -34.03 -3.15 19.65
C ALA A 109 -34.85 -2.98 18.36
N THR A 110 -36.11 -2.55 18.49
CA THR A 110 -36.83 -1.93 17.37
C THR A 110 -36.47 -0.46 17.36
N VAL A 111 -35.89 0.04 16.26
CA VAL A 111 -35.29 1.38 16.23
C VAL A 111 -36.09 2.33 15.35
N THR A 112 -36.43 3.51 15.89
CA THR A 112 -37.00 4.63 15.13
C THR A 112 -35.97 5.76 15.04
N THR A 113 -35.64 6.17 13.81
CA THR A 113 -34.69 7.27 13.57
C THR A 113 -35.44 8.55 13.21
N CYS A 114 -35.28 9.58 14.03
CA CYS A 114 -35.87 10.90 13.85
C CYS A 114 -34.85 11.93 13.36
N HIS A 115 -35.33 13.02 12.76
CA HIS A 115 -34.49 14.11 12.24
C HIS A 115 -35.30 15.42 12.08
N SER A 116 -34.67 16.46 11.52
CA SER A 116 -35.25 17.79 11.29
C SER A 116 -36.50 17.86 10.39
N LYS A 117 -36.97 16.73 9.88
CA LYS A 117 -38.17 16.62 9.01
C LYS A 117 -39.20 15.63 9.58
N THR A 118 -38.96 15.10 10.78
CA THR A 118 -39.92 14.27 11.49
C THR A 118 -41.07 15.16 11.95
N ALA A 119 -42.28 14.86 11.50
CA ALA A 119 -43.49 15.47 12.05
C ALA A 119 -43.75 14.89 13.45
N ASN A 120 -44.34 15.68 14.34
CA ASN A 120 -44.69 15.28 15.72
C ASN A 120 -43.52 14.59 16.45
N LEU A 121 -42.35 15.24 16.45
CA LEU A 121 -41.14 14.68 17.03
C LEU A 121 -41.32 14.30 18.51
N ASP A 122 -42.12 15.07 19.24
CA ASP A 122 -42.51 14.82 20.63
C ASP A 122 -43.25 13.50 20.80
N GLU A 123 -44.20 13.17 19.93
CA GLU A 123 -44.93 11.90 19.94
C GLU A 123 -44.00 10.71 19.65
N GLU A 124 -43.05 10.87 18.73
CA GLU A 124 -42.07 9.82 18.44
C GLU A 124 -41.11 9.59 19.61
N VAL A 125 -40.60 10.67 20.22
CA VAL A 125 -39.74 10.59 21.41
C VAL A 125 -40.46 9.88 22.57
N ASN A 126 -41.77 10.11 22.74
CA ASN A 126 -42.55 9.50 23.81
C ASN A 126 -42.69 7.97 23.71
N LYS A 127 -42.42 7.38 22.54
CA LYS A 127 -42.46 5.92 22.36
C LYS A 127 -41.18 5.22 22.81
N GLY A 128 -40.08 5.94 23.02
CA GLY A 128 -38.75 5.36 23.28
C GLY A 128 -38.59 4.84 24.71
N ASP A 129 -38.38 3.53 24.87
CA ASP A 129 -37.84 2.95 26.10
C ASP A 129 -36.36 3.31 26.31
N ILE A 130 -35.66 3.50 25.19
CA ILE A 130 -34.29 4.00 25.11
C ILE A 130 -34.33 5.20 24.16
N LEU A 131 -33.83 6.34 24.60
CA LEU A 131 -33.75 7.56 23.81
C LEU A 131 -32.30 7.99 23.71
N VAL A 132 -31.80 8.17 22.48
CA VAL A 132 -30.48 8.78 22.22
C VAL A 132 -30.67 10.05 21.40
N VAL A 133 -30.20 11.18 21.92
CA VAL A 133 -30.34 12.50 21.27
C VAL A 133 -28.98 13.04 20.86
N ALA A 134 -28.82 13.39 19.58
CA ALA A 134 -27.58 13.89 18.99
C ALA A 134 -27.88 14.89 17.86
N THR A 135 -28.49 16.01 18.21
CA THR A 135 -28.94 17.06 17.28
C THR A 135 -28.06 18.30 17.29
N GLY A 136 -27.33 18.56 18.38
CA GLY A 136 -26.61 19.82 18.58
C GLY A 136 -27.57 21.01 18.66
N GLN A 137 -28.74 20.82 19.27
CA GLN A 137 -29.74 21.85 19.49
C GLN A 137 -30.04 21.91 21.00
N PRO A 138 -29.62 22.99 21.69
CA PRO A 138 -29.63 23.04 23.15
C PRO A 138 -31.03 22.85 23.72
N GLU A 139 -31.18 21.88 24.62
CA GLU A 139 -32.41 21.61 25.40
C GLU A 139 -33.68 21.51 24.52
N MET A 140 -33.55 21.05 23.27
CA MET A 140 -34.65 20.92 22.31
C MET A 140 -35.67 19.88 22.76
N VAL A 141 -35.20 18.72 23.25
CA VAL A 141 -36.06 17.63 23.73
C VAL A 141 -36.50 17.93 25.15
N LYS A 142 -37.81 18.13 25.34
CA LYS A 142 -38.39 18.52 26.63
C LYS A 142 -38.69 17.31 27.52
N GLY A 143 -38.66 17.51 28.84
CA GLY A 143 -38.98 16.46 29.81
C GLY A 143 -40.38 15.84 29.61
N GLU A 144 -41.37 16.62 29.18
CA GLU A 144 -42.73 16.15 28.86
C GLU A 144 -42.76 15.13 27.69
N TRP A 145 -41.73 15.11 26.84
CA TRP A 145 -41.67 14.17 25.72
C TRP A 145 -41.13 12.81 26.19
N ILE A 146 -40.34 12.78 27.26
CA ILE A 146 -39.67 11.57 27.75
C ILE A 146 -40.69 10.53 28.25
N LYS A 147 -40.63 9.31 27.74
CA LYS A 147 -41.43 8.20 28.25
C LYS A 147 -41.08 7.92 29.73
N PRO A 148 -42.06 7.79 30.63
CA PRO A 148 -41.78 7.42 32.02
C PRO A 148 -40.99 6.12 32.11
N GLY A 149 -39.87 6.14 32.85
CA GLY A 149 -38.98 5.01 33.02
C GLY A 149 -38.00 4.78 31.86
N ALA A 150 -37.90 5.68 30.88
CA ALA A 150 -36.94 5.56 29.78
C ALA A 150 -35.48 5.70 30.23
N ILE A 151 -34.58 5.12 29.44
CA ILE A 151 -33.14 5.44 29.48
C ILE A 151 -32.89 6.60 28.51
N VAL A 152 -32.29 7.69 28.98
CA VAL A 152 -32.03 8.89 28.18
C VAL A 152 -30.53 9.12 28.06
N ILE A 153 -30.02 9.04 26.83
CA ILE A 153 -28.64 9.33 26.46
C ILE A 153 -28.58 10.63 25.67
N ASP A 154 -27.87 11.62 26.21
CA ASP A 154 -27.71 12.95 25.65
C ASP A 154 -26.27 13.14 25.14
N CYS A 155 -26.13 13.23 23.81
CA CYS A 155 -24.85 13.44 23.14
C CYS A 155 -24.56 14.93 22.89
N GLY A 156 -25.49 15.83 23.22
CA GLY A 156 -25.37 17.25 22.96
C GLY A 156 -24.21 17.87 23.73
N ILE A 157 -23.44 18.72 23.05
CA ILE A 157 -22.43 19.58 23.67
C ILE A 157 -22.65 20.99 23.11
N ASN A 158 -23.52 21.75 23.77
CA ASN A 158 -23.89 23.09 23.35
C ASN A 158 -23.32 24.11 24.35
N TYR A 159 -22.53 25.07 23.86
CA TYR A 159 -22.00 26.15 24.69
C TYR A 159 -23.00 27.30 24.76
N VAL A 160 -23.44 27.65 25.96
CA VAL A 160 -24.35 28.78 26.21
C VAL A 160 -23.64 29.78 27.12
N PRO A 161 -23.63 31.09 26.81
CA PRO A 161 -23.08 32.10 27.70
C PRO A 161 -23.70 32.03 29.11
N ASP A 162 -22.85 32.05 30.14
CA ASP A 162 -23.26 32.02 31.55
C ASP A 162 -22.16 32.70 32.39
N ASP A 163 -22.44 33.93 32.79
CA ASP A 163 -21.58 34.79 33.60
C ASP A 163 -21.34 34.25 35.02
N LYS A 164 -22.15 33.29 35.48
CA LYS A 164 -21.96 32.61 36.76
C LYS A 164 -20.94 31.47 36.68
N LYS A 165 -20.50 31.08 35.48
CA LYS A 165 -19.47 30.05 35.28
C LYS A 165 -18.07 30.68 35.19
N PRO A 166 -17.01 30.00 35.70
CA PRO A 166 -15.64 30.54 35.71
C PRO A 166 -15.10 30.99 34.35
N ASN A 167 -15.56 30.38 33.25
CA ASN A 167 -15.15 30.66 31.89
C ASN A 167 -16.23 31.41 31.07
N GLY A 168 -17.24 31.98 31.73
CA GLY A 168 -18.32 32.73 31.10
C GLY A 168 -19.29 31.90 30.25
N ARG A 169 -19.26 30.56 30.34
CA ARG A 169 -20.14 29.67 29.58
C ARG A 169 -20.52 28.41 30.35
N LYS A 170 -21.76 27.95 30.17
CA LYS A 170 -22.21 26.61 30.56
C LYS A 170 -22.23 25.69 29.34
N VAL A 171 -22.11 24.39 29.60
CA VAL A 171 -22.31 23.34 28.59
C VAL A 171 -23.65 22.69 28.92
N VAL A 172 -24.54 22.63 27.94
CA VAL A 172 -25.85 21.97 28.04
C VAL A 172 -26.00 20.94 26.94
N GLY A 173 -26.83 19.94 27.19
CA GLY A 173 -27.13 18.89 26.24
C GLY A 173 -28.22 19.28 25.24
N ASP A 174 -28.68 18.30 24.48
CA ASP A 174 -29.82 18.45 23.58
C ASP A 174 -31.17 18.18 24.29
N VAL A 175 -31.11 17.65 25.52
CA VAL A 175 -32.26 17.36 26.39
C VAL A 175 -32.34 18.40 27.51
N ALA A 176 -33.55 18.84 27.82
CA ALA A 176 -33.85 19.64 29.00
C ALA A 176 -33.73 18.75 30.26
N TYR A 177 -32.52 18.70 30.82
CA TYR A 177 -32.10 17.69 31.81
C TYR A 177 -32.92 17.73 33.10
N ASP A 178 -33.20 18.93 33.62
CA ASP A 178 -33.87 19.09 34.91
C ASP A 178 -35.31 18.58 34.91
N GLU A 179 -36.03 18.72 33.80
CA GLU A 179 -37.38 18.16 33.64
C GLU A 179 -37.34 16.68 33.22
N ALA A 180 -36.35 16.27 32.43
CA ALA A 180 -36.22 14.90 31.94
C ALA A 180 -35.84 13.89 33.05
N LYS A 181 -34.98 14.30 34.00
CA LYS A 181 -34.53 13.42 35.10
C LYS A 181 -35.66 12.99 36.03
N GLU A 182 -36.75 13.75 36.11
CA GLU A 182 -37.93 13.42 36.92
C GLU A 182 -38.80 12.31 36.29
N ARG A 183 -38.56 11.99 35.01
CA ARG A 183 -39.31 10.95 34.27
C ARG A 183 -38.47 9.76 33.85
N ALA A 184 -37.21 9.98 33.49
CA ALA A 184 -36.29 8.93 33.09
C ALA A 184 -35.94 8.00 34.27
N SER A 185 -35.71 6.72 34.00
CA SER A 185 -35.12 5.81 34.98
C SER A 185 -33.60 5.98 35.07
N PHE A 186 -32.96 6.28 33.94
CA PHE A 186 -31.55 6.60 33.82
C PHE A 186 -31.37 7.76 32.86
N ILE A 187 -30.48 8.69 33.17
CA ILE A 187 -30.19 9.84 32.31
C ILE A 187 -28.71 10.22 32.39
N THR A 188 -28.13 10.58 31.25
CA THR A 188 -26.75 11.08 31.20
C THR A 188 -26.72 12.59 31.42
N PRO A 189 -25.90 13.11 32.36
CA PRO A 189 -25.73 14.55 32.51
C PRO A 189 -24.87 15.15 31.39
N VAL A 190 -25.09 16.43 31.10
CA VAL A 190 -24.20 17.22 30.24
C VAL A 190 -23.75 18.47 30.99
N PRO A 191 -22.44 18.67 31.22
CA PRO A 191 -21.33 17.78 30.88
C PRO A 191 -21.23 16.55 31.82
N GLY A 192 -20.37 15.59 31.48
CA GLY A 192 -20.01 14.47 32.37
C GLY A 192 -20.63 13.11 32.01
N GLY A 193 -21.53 13.04 31.04
CA GLY A 193 -22.12 11.80 30.51
C GLY A 193 -21.34 11.22 29.33
N VAL A 194 -21.84 11.44 28.11
CA VAL A 194 -21.29 10.82 26.89
C VAL A 194 -19.88 11.31 26.56
N GLY A 195 -19.59 12.60 26.74
CA GLY A 195 -18.30 13.20 26.33
C GLY A 195 -17.05 12.49 26.87
N PRO A 196 -16.94 12.22 28.19
CA PRO A 196 -15.83 11.46 28.76
C PRO A 196 -15.68 10.03 28.20
N MET A 197 -16.78 9.39 27.80
CA MET A 197 -16.75 8.03 27.25
C MET A 197 -16.08 7.98 25.88
N THR A 198 -16.20 9.05 25.07
CA THR A 198 -15.64 9.11 23.71
C THR A 198 -14.14 8.78 23.68
N VAL A 199 -13.35 9.35 24.59
CA VAL A 199 -11.89 9.08 24.64
C VAL A 199 -11.60 7.66 25.12
N ALA A 200 -12.33 7.16 26.12
CA ALA A 200 -12.16 5.79 26.60
C ALA A 200 -12.47 4.76 25.51
N MET A 201 -13.51 5.00 24.72
CA MET A 201 -13.93 4.13 23.61
C MET A 201 -12.92 4.15 22.46
N LEU A 202 -12.30 5.29 22.17
CA LEU A 202 -11.18 5.35 21.22
C LEU A 202 -10.00 4.48 21.69
N MET A 203 -9.66 4.54 22.98
CA MET A 203 -8.59 3.70 23.53
C MET A 203 -8.96 2.21 23.43
N GLN A 204 -10.21 1.86 23.72
CA GLN A 204 -10.70 0.48 23.60
C GLN A 204 -10.60 -0.03 22.15
N SER A 205 -11.07 0.75 21.17
CA SER A 205 -10.94 0.44 19.74
C SER A 205 -9.46 0.29 19.34
N THR A 206 -8.58 1.13 19.86
CA THR A 206 -7.13 1.02 19.60
C THR A 206 -6.55 -0.29 20.13
N VAL A 207 -6.93 -0.72 21.34
CA VAL A 207 -6.51 -2.01 21.91
C VAL A 207 -7.08 -3.18 21.13
N GLU A 208 -8.34 -3.12 20.71
CA GLU A 208 -8.95 -4.13 19.84
C GLU A 208 -8.18 -4.30 18.53
N SER A 209 -7.79 -3.18 17.90
CA SER A 209 -6.97 -3.21 16.70
C SER A 209 -5.63 -3.93 16.93
N ALA A 210 -4.92 -3.56 18.00
CA ALA A 210 -3.63 -4.14 18.34
C ALA A 210 -3.74 -5.65 18.63
N LYS A 211 -4.81 -6.09 19.33
CA LYS A 211 -5.09 -7.51 19.55
C LYS A 211 -5.30 -8.27 18.25
N ARG A 212 -6.16 -7.76 17.35
CA ARG A 212 -6.40 -8.37 16.03
C ARG A 212 -5.14 -8.42 15.18
N PHE A 213 -4.28 -7.41 15.28
CA PHE A 213 -2.99 -7.42 14.60
C PHE A 213 -2.09 -8.55 15.13
N LEU A 214 -2.00 -8.73 16.45
CA LEU A 214 -1.17 -9.76 17.07
C LEU A 214 -1.63 -11.19 16.77
N GLU A 215 -2.92 -11.42 16.56
CA GLU A 215 -3.46 -12.72 16.14
C GLU A 215 -3.00 -13.13 14.74
N LYS A 216 -2.83 -12.15 13.84
CA LYS A 216 -2.46 -12.38 12.43
C LYS A 216 -0.96 -12.28 12.20
N PHE A 217 -0.31 -11.29 12.81
CA PHE A 217 1.07 -10.95 12.55
C PHE A 217 2.04 -11.72 13.46
N LYS A 218 2.88 -12.55 12.85
CA LYS A 218 4.00 -13.21 13.54
C LYS A 218 5.28 -12.39 13.31
N PRO A 219 5.87 -11.80 14.37
CA PRO A 219 7.09 -11.01 14.22
C PRO A 219 8.18 -11.77 13.47
N GLY A 220 8.74 -11.13 12.45
CA GLY A 220 9.83 -11.70 11.65
C GLY A 220 9.40 -12.73 10.60
N LYS A 221 8.10 -13.00 10.41
CA LYS A 221 7.58 -13.81 9.30
C LYS A 221 6.86 -12.95 8.27
N TRP A 222 7.13 -13.19 6.99
CA TRP A 222 6.36 -12.57 5.91
C TRP A 222 4.99 -13.22 5.78
N MET A 223 3.97 -12.41 5.51
CA MET A 223 2.60 -12.88 5.34
C MET A 223 2.30 -13.04 3.83
N ILE A 224 3.06 -13.91 3.17
CA ILE A 224 2.92 -14.14 1.73
C ILE A 224 1.73 -15.07 1.46
N GLN A 225 0.83 -14.63 0.58
CA GLN A 225 -0.23 -15.49 0.05
C GLN A 225 0.26 -16.21 -1.21
N TYR A 226 0.77 -17.43 -1.10
CA TYR A 226 1.28 -18.17 -2.27
C TYR A 226 0.16 -18.52 -3.26
N ASN A 227 0.46 -18.45 -4.56
CA ASN A 227 -0.45 -18.89 -5.61
C ASN A 227 -0.53 -20.42 -5.62
N ASN A 228 -1.73 -20.96 -5.85
CA ASN A 228 -1.92 -22.41 -6.01
C ASN A 228 -1.35 -22.87 -7.36
N LEU A 229 -0.64 -24.00 -7.34
CA LEU A 229 -0.05 -24.61 -8.52
C LEU A 229 -0.92 -25.77 -9.02
N ASN A 230 -1.37 -25.70 -10.27
CA ASN A 230 -2.14 -26.77 -10.91
C ASN A 230 -1.22 -27.61 -11.81
N LEU A 231 -0.77 -28.74 -11.29
CA LEU A 231 0.13 -29.65 -12.00
C LEU A 231 -0.61 -30.42 -13.11
N LYS A 232 0.01 -30.52 -14.28
CA LYS A 232 -0.48 -31.29 -15.43
C LYS A 232 0.48 -32.44 -15.75
N THR A 233 -0.09 -33.54 -16.25
CA THR A 233 0.67 -34.71 -16.74
C THR A 233 0.17 -35.09 -18.13
N PRO A 234 1.02 -35.17 -19.17
CA PRO A 234 2.46 -34.85 -19.15
C PRO A 234 2.73 -33.36 -18.86
N VAL A 235 3.95 -33.05 -18.38
CA VAL A 235 4.35 -31.67 -18.06
C VAL A 235 4.36 -30.84 -19.36
N PRO A 236 3.64 -29.69 -19.42
CA PRO A 236 3.64 -28.82 -20.60
C PRO A 236 5.00 -28.17 -20.84
N SER A 237 5.15 -27.49 -21.99
CA SER A 237 6.36 -26.70 -22.25
C SER A 237 6.50 -25.53 -21.26
N ASP A 238 7.73 -25.07 -21.01
CA ASP A 238 8.00 -23.97 -20.07
C ASP A 238 7.19 -22.71 -20.38
N ILE A 239 7.05 -22.36 -21.66
CA ILE A 239 6.29 -21.19 -22.10
C ILE A 239 4.78 -21.36 -21.85
N ASP A 240 4.24 -22.56 -22.03
CA ASP A 240 2.84 -22.85 -21.75
C ASP A 240 2.55 -22.77 -20.25
N ILE A 241 3.48 -23.25 -19.42
CA ILE A 241 3.40 -23.13 -17.96
C ILE A 241 3.41 -21.64 -17.57
N SER A 242 4.36 -20.85 -18.06
CA SER A 242 4.47 -19.40 -17.79
C SER A 242 3.17 -18.67 -18.14
N ARG A 243 2.63 -18.89 -19.35
CA ARG A 243 1.41 -18.23 -19.85
C ARG A 243 0.14 -18.68 -19.14
N SER A 244 0.11 -19.92 -18.63
CA SER A 244 -1.06 -20.44 -17.90
C SER A 244 -1.18 -19.87 -16.48
N CYS A 245 -0.09 -19.32 -15.93
CA CYS A 245 -0.06 -18.76 -14.59
C CYS A 245 -0.39 -17.27 -14.61
N LYS A 246 -1.38 -16.84 -13.82
CA LYS A 246 -1.59 -15.41 -13.56
C LYS A 246 -0.58 -14.95 -12.51
N PRO A 247 0.40 -14.09 -12.84
CA PRO A 247 1.37 -13.60 -11.87
C PRO A 247 0.68 -12.77 -10.80
N LYS A 248 1.17 -12.87 -9.55
CA LYS A 248 0.73 -11.98 -8.48
C LYS A 248 1.26 -10.56 -8.79
N PRO A 249 0.45 -9.50 -8.63
CA PRO A 249 0.94 -8.13 -8.74
C PRO A 249 2.15 -7.90 -7.84
N ILE A 250 3.26 -7.43 -8.40
CA ILE A 250 4.53 -7.29 -7.70
C ILE A 250 4.45 -6.31 -6.52
N GLY A 251 3.63 -5.26 -6.64
CA GLY A 251 3.35 -4.34 -5.54
C GLY A 251 2.61 -5.00 -4.36
N LYS A 252 1.77 -6.02 -4.62
CA LYS A 252 1.16 -6.82 -3.56
C LYS A 252 2.22 -7.68 -2.86
N LEU A 253 3.08 -8.35 -3.64
CA LEU A 253 4.19 -9.14 -3.07
C LEU A 253 5.14 -8.27 -2.23
N ALA A 254 5.49 -7.08 -2.72
CA ALA A 254 6.33 -6.12 -2.00
C ALA A 254 5.77 -5.78 -0.61
N ARG A 255 4.46 -5.49 -0.52
CA ARG A 255 3.79 -5.26 0.77
C ARG A 255 3.79 -6.49 1.66
N GLU A 256 3.54 -7.68 1.10
CA GLU A 256 3.53 -8.95 1.86
C GLU A 256 4.90 -9.28 2.51
N ILE A 257 5.99 -8.81 1.91
CA ILE A 257 7.36 -8.97 2.46
C ILE A 257 7.83 -7.77 3.30
N GLY A 258 6.98 -6.74 3.46
CA GLY A 258 7.24 -5.58 4.34
C GLY A 258 8.06 -4.45 3.70
N LEU A 259 8.06 -4.35 2.37
CA LEU A 259 8.54 -3.15 1.66
C LEU A 259 7.45 -2.07 1.65
N LEU A 260 7.86 -0.82 1.83
CA LEU A 260 6.98 0.34 1.75
C LEU A 260 6.77 0.76 0.29
N SER A 261 5.63 1.39 -0.02
CA SER A 261 5.35 1.81 -1.40
C SER A 261 6.37 2.82 -1.94
N GLU A 262 6.96 3.63 -1.07
CA GLU A 262 8.02 4.58 -1.44
C GLU A 262 9.39 3.94 -1.67
N GLU A 263 9.57 2.67 -1.30
CA GLU A 263 10.81 1.90 -1.50
C GLU A 263 10.78 1.07 -2.78
N VAL A 264 9.67 1.12 -3.52
CA VAL A 264 9.40 0.21 -4.63
C VAL A 264 8.96 1.00 -5.84
N GLU A 265 9.78 0.96 -6.89
CA GLU A 265 9.46 1.56 -8.18
C GLU A 265 8.90 0.47 -9.11
N LEU A 266 7.62 0.55 -9.44
CA LEU A 266 6.92 -0.45 -10.25
C LEU A 266 7.25 -0.30 -11.73
N TYR A 267 7.57 -1.41 -12.40
CA TYR A 267 7.79 -1.51 -13.84
C TYR A 267 6.76 -2.48 -14.42
N GLY A 268 5.55 -1.96 -14.65
CA GLY A 268 4.37 -2.79 -14.97
C GLY A 268 3.85 -3.54 -13.74
N GLU A 269 3.08 -4.61 -13.98
CA GLU A 269 2.40 -5.33 -12.89
C GLU A 269 3.26 -6.40 -12.21
N THR A 270 4.34 -6.86 -12.86
CA THR A 270 5.07 -8.09 -12.49
C THR A 270 6.52 -7.84 -12.07
N LYS A 271 7.04 -6.63 -12.27
CA LYS A 271 8.43 -6.26 -11.97
C LYS A 271 8.50 -4.96 -11.20
N ALA A 272 9.49 -4.84 -10.32
CA ALA A 272 9.77 -3.61 -9.60
C ALA A 272 11.26 -3.51 -9.27
N LYS A 273 11.75 -2.29 -9.10
CA LYS A 273 13.04 -2.01 -8.47
C LYS A 273 12.83 -1.70 -7.00
N VAL A 274 13.74 -2.16 -6.15
CA VAL A 274 13.77 -1.83 -4.74
C VAL A 274 14.82 -0.74 -4.52
N LEU A 275 14.41 0.36 -3.92
CA LEU A 275 15.29 1.50 -3.63
C LEU A 275 16.22 1.18 -2.45
N LEU A 276 17.41 1.78 -2.44
CA LEU A 276 18.40 1.58 -1.37
C LEU A 276 17.94 2.12 -0.01
N SER A 277 16.93 3.00 0.03
CA SER A 277 16.29 3.46 1.27
C SER A 277 15.79 2.30 2.14
N ALA A 278 15.37 1.19 1.52
CA ALA A 278 14.97 -0.01 2.25
C ALA A 278 16.11 -0.61 3.08
N LEU A 279 17.35 -0.56 2.59
CA LEU A 279 18.52 -1.05 3.34
C LEU A 279 18.78 -0.18 4.57
N GLU A 280 18.71 1.14 4.44
CA GLU A 280 18.93 2.05 5.57
C GLU A 280 17.87 1.86 6.66
N ARG A 281 16.59 1.74 6.28
CA ARG A 281 15.49 1.46 7.23
C ARG A 281 15.67 0.12 7.95
N LEU A 282 16.15 -0.89 7.23
CA LEU A 282 16.28 -2.25 7.76
C LEU A 282 17.65 -2.55 8.38
N LYS A 283 18.55 -1.56 8.48
CA LYS A 283 19.92 -1.71 9.00
C LYS A 283 20.01 -2.32 10.41
N HIS A 284 18.98 -2.15 11.24
CA HIS A 284 18.92 -2.74 12.58
C HIS A 284 18.47 -4.21 12.61
N ARG A 285 18.01 -4.76 11.49
CA ARG A 285 17.61 -6.17 11.37
C ARG A 285 18.84 -7.06 11.21
N PRO A 286 18.82 -8.29 11.75
CA PRO A 286 19.88 -9.25 11.50
C PRO A 286 19.91 -9.67 10.03
N ASP A 287 21.12 -9.91 9.51
CA ASP A 287 21.30 -10.41 8.16
C ASP A 287 20.65 -11.78 7.95
N GLY A 288 20.13 -11.99 6.74
CA GLY A 288 19.61 -13.29 6.32
C GLY A 288 20.73 -14.32 6.12
N LYS A 289 20.37 -15.61 6.16
CA LYS A 289 21.31 -16.68 5.81
C LYS A 289 21.52 -16.70 4.30
N TYR A 290 22.78 -16.70 3.87
CA TYR A 290 23.14 -16.83 2.46
C TYR A 290 23.32 -18.31 2.09
N VAL A 291 22.51 -18.80 1.15
CA VAL A 291 22.56 -20.18 0.63
C VAL A 291 23.04 -20.15 -0.81
N VAL A 292 24.16 -20.81 -1.09
CA VAL A 292 24.74 -20.88 -2.44
C VAL A 292 24.34 -22.18 -3.11
N VAL A 293 23.64 -22.09 -4.25
CA VAL A 293 23.41 -23.23 -5.14
C VAL A 293 24.58 -23.32 -6.12
N THR A 294 25.48 -24.27 -5.87
CA THR A 294 26.69 -24.47 -6.66
C THR A 294 26.39 -25.14 -8.02
N GLY A 295 27.40 -25.19 -8.88
CA GLY A 295 27.28 -25.75 -10.23
C GLY A 295 26.72 -27.17 -10.25
N ILE A 296 25.67 -27.36 -11.04
CA ILE A 296 25.10 -28.66 -11.40
C ILE A 296 25.42 -28.88 -12.88
N THR A 297 25.84 -30.09 -13.25
CA THR A 297 25.97 -30.50 -14.66
C THR A 297 24.58 -30.41 -15.31
N PRO A 298 24.35 -29.51 -16.28
CA PRO A 298 23.03 -29.34 -16.86
C PRO A 298 22.55 -30.63 -17.52
N THR A 299 21.32 -31.04 -17.25
CA THR A 299 20.73 -32.18 -17.95
C THR A 299 20.11 -31.73 -19.28
N PRO A 300 19.97 -32.62 -20.26
CA PRO A 300 19.29 -32.30 -21.53
C PRO A 300 17.84 -31.80 -21.36
N LEU A 301 17.23 -32.05 -20.20
CA LEU A 301 15.86 -31.67 -19.85
C LEU A 301 15.74 -30.27 -19.22
N GLY A 302 16.83 -29.47 -19.21
CA GLY A 302 16.80 -28.09 -18.71
C GLY A 302 16.93 -27.95 -17.19
N GLU A 303 17.27 -29.03 -16.49
CA GLU A 303 17.61 -28.96 -15.07
C GLU A 303 18.98 -28.30 -14.93
N GLY A 304 19.01 -27.19 -14.21
CA GLY A 304 20.22 -26.41 -14.02
C GLY A 304 20.17 -25.59 -12.75
N LYS A 305 21.15 -24.69 -12.61
CA LYS A 305 21.31 -23.83 -11.43
C LYS A 305 20.04 -23.04 -11.13
N SER A 306 19.48 -22.33 -12.11
CA SER A 306 18.27 -21.50 -11.90
C SER A 306 17.06 -22.33 -11.47
N THR A 307 16.81 -23.46 -12.13
CA THR A 307 15.70 -24.37 -11.79
C THR A 307 15.81 -24.86 -10.35
N THR A 308 17.02 -25.25 -9.94
CA THR A 308 17.30 -25.71 -8.56
C THR A 308 17.12 -24.59 -7.55
N THR A 309 17.63 -23.38 -7.84
CA THR A 309 17.45 -22.21 -6.97
C THR A 309 15.97 -21.88 -6.77
N ILE A 310 15.19 -21.83 -7.86
CA ILE A 310 13.76 -21.49 -7.79
C ILE A 310 12.99 -22.59 -7.06
N GLY A 311 13.25 -23.86 -7.37
CA GLY A 311 12.63 -25.00 -6.67
C GLY A 311 12.92 -24.99 -5.17
N LEU A 312 14.16 -24.66 -4.77
CA LEU A 312 14.53 -24.54 -3.36
C LEU A 312 13.76 -23.39 -2.66
N VAL A 313 13.64 -22.23 -3.31
CA VAL A 313 12.86 -21.10 -2.77
C VAL A 313 11.37 -21.44 -2.69
N GLN A 314 10.81 -22.15 -3.67
CA GLN A 314 9.44 -22.64 -3.63
C GLN A 314 9.23 -23.61 -2.46
N ALA A 315 10.15 -24.57 -2.25
CA ALA A 315 10.10 -25.50 -1.11
C ALA A 315 10.17 -24.77 0.24
N LEU A 316 11.17 -23.90 0.42
CA LEU A 316 11.35 -23.16 1.67
C LEU A 316 10.20 -22.16 1.93
N GLY A 317 9.76 -21.44 0.91
CA GLY A 317 8.73 -20.42 1.01
C GLY A 317 7.32 -20.99 1.05
N ALA A 318 6.88 -21.61 -0.05
CA ALA A 318 5.49 -22.02 -0.23
C ALA A 318 5.09 -23.26 0.58
N HIS A 319 6.05 -24.15 0.88
CA HIS A 319 5.77 -25.39 1.62
C HIS A 319 6.22 -25.36 3.09
N LEU A 320 7.33 -24.68 3.40
CA LEU A 320 7.87 -24.59 4.77
C LEU A 320 7.63 -23.23 5.44
N TYR A 321 7.00 -22.28 4.74
CA TYR A 321 6.64 -20.95 5.25
C TYR A 321 7.82 -20.20 5.86
N GLN A 322 9.00 -20.30 5.25
CA GLN A 322 10.20 -19.55 5.61
C GLN A 322 10.30 -18.29 4.75
N ASN A 323 10.88 -17.23 5.31
CA ASN A 323 11.20 -16.03 4.53
C ASN A 323 12.39 -16.33 3.63
N VAL A 324 12.18 -16.30 2.32
CA VAL A 324 13.22 -16.60 1.33
C VAL A 324 12.92 -15.89 0.01
N PHE A 325 13.97 -15.44 -0.68
CA PHE A 325 13.90 -15.02 -2.08
C PHE A 325 15.06 -15.62 -2.87
N ALA A 326 14.87 -15.76 -4.18
CA ALA A 326 15.89 -16.23 -5.09
C ALA A 326 16.70 -15.06 -5.63
N CYS A 327 18.03 -15.11 -5.50
CA CYS A 327 18.94 -14.19 -6.17
C CYS A 327 19.42 -14.82 -7.47
N VAL A 328 18.80 -14.46 -8.59
CA VAL A 328 19.16 -14.95 -9.92
C VAL A 328 19.62 -13.80 -10.81
N ARG A 329 20.62 -14.06 -11.64
CA ARG A 329 21.09 -13.11 -12.65
C ARG A 329 20.16 -13.18 -13.87
N GLN A 330 19.78 -12.02 -14.40
CA GLN A 330 19.09 -11.94 -15.69
C GLN A 330 19.94 -12.60 -16.80
N PRO A 331 19.36 -13.44 -17.68
CA PRO A 331 20.09 -14.03 -18.81
C PRO A 331 20.62 -12.96 -19.77
N SER A 332 21.74 -13.26 -20.44
CA SER A 332 22.17 -12.51 -21.61
C SER A 332 21.41 -12.99 -22.86
N GLN A 333 21.24 -12.10 -23.84
CA GLN A 333 20.46 -12.39 -25.06
C GLN A 333 21.09 -13.47 -25.95
N GLY A 334 22.42 -13.52 -26.05
CA GLY A 334 23.13 -14.49 -26.89
C GLY A 334 22.75 -15.96 -26.60
N PRO A 335 22.86 -16.43 -25.34
CA PRO A 335 22.34 -17.73 -24.92
C PRO A 335 20.86 -17.93 -25.22
N THR A 336 19.99 -16.95 -24.90
CA THR A 336 18.53 -17.01 -25.09
C THR A 336 18.13 -17.31 -26.54
N PHE A 337 18.87 -16.79 -27.52
CA PHE A 337 18.64 -17.04 -28.96
C PHE A 337 19.48 -18.20 -29.52
N GLY A 338 20.40 -18.77 -28.74
CA GLY A 338 21.48 -19.63 -29.22
C GLY A 338 21.69 -20.90 -28.41
N ILE A 339 20.65 -21.73 -28.24
CA ILE A 339 20.70 -23.12 -27.72
C ILE A 339 20.64 -23.25 -26.17
N LYS A 340 21.03 -22.22 -25.40
CA LYS A 340 20.85 -22.24 -23.93
C LYS A 340 19.57 -21.50 -23.57
N GLY A 341 18.52 -22.22 -23.18
CA GLY A 341 17.27 -21.63 -22.67
C GLY A 341 17.55 -20.48 -21.69
N GLY A 342 16.71 -19.44 -21.69
CA GLY A 342 16.95 -18.11 -21.08
C GLY A 342 17.18 -18.05 -19.56
N ALA A 343 17.69 -19.10 -18.92
CA ALA A 343 18.09 -19.14 -17.51
C ALA A 343 17.02 -18.69 -16.50
N ALA A 344 15.74 -18.75 -16.89
CA ALA A 344 14.59 -18.44 -16.04
C ALA A 344 14.14 -19.63 -15.17
N GLY A 345 14.79 -20.80 -15.27
CA GLY A 345 14.33 -22.05 -14.65
C GLY A 345 13.73 -22.99 -15.69
N GLY A 346 12.97 -23.99 -15.23
CA GLY A 346 12.31 -24.99 -16.08
C GLY A 346 11.17 -25.72 -15.37
N GLY A 347 10.22 -26.24 -16.13
CA GLY A 347 9.00 -26.84 -15.63
C GLY A 347 8.20 -25.87 -14.74
N TYR A 348 7.76 -26.31 -13.57
CA TYR A 348 7.06 -25.45 -12.61
C TYR A 348 7.99 -24.63 -11.70
N SER A 349 9.31 -24.84 -11.80
CA SER A 349 10.33 -24.11 -11.04
C SER A 349 11.01 -23.09 -11.95
N GLN A 350 10.25 -22.07 -12.33
CA GLN A 350 10.69 -20.98 -13.22
C GLN A 350 10.19 -19.60 -12.75
N VAL A 351 10.85 -18.54 -13.24
CA VAL A 351 10.44 -17.14 -13.06
C VAL A 351 9.38 -16.80 -14.10
N ILE A 352 8.26 -16.20 -13.67
CA ILE A 352 7.19 -15.75 -14.55
C ILE A 352 6.97 -14.23 -14.40
N PRO A 353 6.58 -13.50 -15.46
CA PRO A 353 6.51 -13.96 -16.86
C PRO A 353 7.91 -14.17 -17.46
N MET A 354 8.15 -15.37 -18.00
CA MET A 354 9.45 -15.80 -18.50
C MET A 354 9.94 -14.93 -19.67
N GLU A 355 9.04 -14.56 -20.57
CA GLU A 355 9.31 -13.70 -21.72
C GLU A 355 9.85 -12.33 -21.31
N GLU A 356 9.28 -11.74 -20.26
CA GLU A 356 9.68 -10.43 -19.76
C GLU A 356 11.03 -10.48 -19.04
N PHE A 357 11.27 -11.55 -18.28
CA PHE A 357 12.55 -11.77 -17.61
C PHE A 357 13.70 -11.92 -18.62
N ASN A 358 13.45 -12.67 -19.69
CA ASN A 358 14.44 -12.99 -20.70
C ASN A 358 14.71 -11.84 -21.68
N LEU A 359 13.69 -11.02 -21.98
CA LEU A 359 13.79 -10.06 -23.08
C LEU A 359 14.26 -8.67 -22.67
N HIS A 360 13.90 -8.12 -21.49
CA HIS A 360 14.52 -6.90 -20.93
C HIS A 360 13.94 -6.55 -19.53
N LEU A 361 14.74 -6.75 -18.47
CA LEU A 361 14.45 -6.26 -17.11
C LEU A 361 15.17 -4.95 -16.76
N THR A 362 16.41 -4.77 -17.25
CA THR A 362 17.25 -3.65 -16.80
C THR A 362 17.66 -2.65 -17.87
N GLY A 363 17.53 -2.92 -19.18
CA GLY A 363 17.88 -1.98 -20.28
C GLY A 363 19.37 -1.61 -20.38
N ASP A 364 19.96 -1.20 -19.25
CA ASP A 364 21.33 -0.73 -19.07
C ASP A 364 22.38 -1.76 -19.43
N ILE A 365 22.16 -3.05 -19.10
CA ILE A 365 23.11 -4.11 -19.46
C ILE A 365 23.18 -4.29 -20.96
N HIS A 366 22.08 -4.11 -21.69
CA HIS A 366 22.09 -4.22 -23.15
C HIS A 366 22.85 -3.04 -23.77
N ALA A 367 22.64 -1.82 -23.26
CA ALA A 367 23.41 -0.65 -23.68
C ALA A 367 24.92 -0.81 -23.39
N ILE A 368 25.27 -1.30 -22.19
CA ILE A 368 26.66 -1.57 -21.80
C ILE A 368 27.26 -2.69 -22.66
N THR A 369 26.51 -3.76 -22.92
CA THR A 369 26.98 -4.89 -23.74
C THR A 369 27.14 -4.47 -25.20
N ALA A 370 26.20 -3.71 -25.75
CA ALA A 370 26.27 -3.16 -27.10
C ALA A 370 27.45 -2.19 -27.22
N ALA A 371 27.64 -1.29 -26.26
CA ALA A 371 28.79 -0.39 -26.21
C ALA A 371 30.12 -1.18 -26.14
N ASN A 372 30.21 -2.18 -25.26
CA ASN A 372 31.40 -3.03 -25.15
C ASN A 372 31.69 -3.80 -26.44
N ASN A 373 30.66 -4.39 -27.06
CA ASN A 373 30.80 -5.12 -28.33
C ASN A 373 31.20 -4.19 -29.48
N LEU A 374 30.66 -2.97 -29.55
CA LEU A 374 31.06 -1.97 -30.52
C LEU A 374 32.52 -1.56 -30.35
N VAL A 375 32.98 -1.39 -29.10
CA VAL A 375 34.39 -1.09 -28.80
C VAL A 375 35.29 -2.26 -29.18
N ALA A 376 34.92 -3.50 -28.83
CA ALA A 376 35.68 -4.69 -29.19
C ALA A 376 35.77 -4.86 -30.72
N ALA A 377 34.66 -4.70 -31.44
CA ALA A 377 34.64 -4.77 -32.90
C ALA A 377 35.50 -3.66 -33.55
N ALA A 378 35.50 -2.45 -32.98
CA ALA A 378 36.36 -1.37 -33.44
C ALA A 378 37.86 -1.69 -33.23
N ILE A 379 38.21 -2.34 -32.12
CA ILE A 379 39.58 -2.80 -31.84
C ILE A 379 39.99 -3.92 -32.80
N ASP A 380 39.14 -4.92 -33.00
CA ASP A 380 39.42 -6.04 -33.91
C ASP A 380 39.57 -5.57 -35.36
N ALA A 381 38.67 -4.70 -35.83
CA ALA A 381 38.76 -4.12 -37.16
C ALA A 381 40.07 -3.33 -37.34
N ARG A 382 40.51 -2.61 -36.29
CA ARG A 382 41.79 -1.91 -36.29
C ARG A 382 42.97 -2.88 -36.39
N ILE A 383 43.04 -3.87 -35.50
CA ILE A 383 44.10 -4.87 -35.48
C ILE A 383 44.19 -5.56 -36.85
N PHE A 384 43.05 -5.94 -37.41
CA PHE A 384 42.99 -6.56 -38.73
C PHE A 384 43.55 -5.64 -39.82
N HIS A 385 43.12 -4.38 -39.88
CA HIS A 385 43.60 -3.45 -40.90
C HIS A 385 45.07 -3.07 -40.74
N GLU A 386 45.57 -2.87 -39.51
CA GLU A 386 46.98 -2.57 -39.24
C GLU A 386 47.91 -3.77 -39.53
N LEU A 387 47.43 -5.00 -39.29
CA LEU A 387 48.22 -6.21 -39.59
C LEU A 387 48.22 -6.59 -41.07
N THR A 388 47.15 -6.27 -41.82
CA THR A 388 46.96 -6.78 -43.19
C THR A 388 47.10 -5.74 -44.30
N GLN A 389 47.18 -4.45 -43.96
CA GLN A 389 47.28 -3.37 -44.95
C GLN A 389 48.49 -2.49 -44.66
N THR A 390 49.19 -2.07 -45.71
CA THR A 390 50.29 -1.12 -45.58
C THR A 390 49.76 0.30 -45.32
N ASP A 391 50.55 1.13 -44.64
CA ASP A 391 50.20 2.53 -44.38
C ASP A 391 49.87 3.29 -45.66
N LYS A 392 50.57 2.98 -46.75
CA LYS A 392 50.30 3.53 -48.08
C LYS A 392 48.91 3.16 -48.60
N ALA A 393 48.47 1.91 -48.40
CA ALA A 393 47.13 1.47 -48.80
C ALA A 393 46.04 2.14 -47.96
N LEU A 394 46.28 2.31 -46.66
CA LEU A 394 45.36 3.01 -45.76
C LEU A 394 45.27 4.51 -46.09
N PHE A 395 46.41 5.17 -46.34
CA PHE A 395 46.47 6.55 -46.81
C PHE A 395 45.68 6.74 -48.09
N ASN A 396 45.85 5.81 -49.03
CA ASN A 396 45.21 5.92 -50.33
C ASN A 396 43.68 5.87 -50.25
N ARG A 397 43.13 5.17 -49.25
CA ARG A 397 41.68 5.12 -48.97
C ARG A 397 41.22 6.32 -48.15
N LEU A 398 42.03 6.79 -47.20
CA LEU A 398 41.69 7.92 -46.33
C LEU A 398 41.67 9.26 -47.10
N VAL A 399 42.57 9.41 -48.07
CA VAL A 399 42.70 10.61 -48.92
C VAL A 399 42.78 10.16 -50.38
N PRO A 400 41.66 9.78 -51.01
CA PRO A 400 41.66 9.35 -52.40
C PRO A 400 42.15 10.46 -53.33
N SER A 401 42.84 10.09 -54.40
CA SER A 401 43.29 11.06 -55.40
C SER A 401 42.12 11.46 -56.29
N VAL A 402 41.79 12.75 -56.31
CA VAL A 402 40.81 13.33 -57.24
C VAL A 402 41.58 14.27 -58.16
N ASP A 403 41.53 14.02 -59.46
CA ASP A 403 42.26 14.80 -60.48
C ASP A 403 43.77 14.95 -60.21
N GLY A 404 44.40 13.87 -59.72
CA GLY A 404 45.84 13.84 -59.41
C GLY A 404 46.23 14.56 -58.12
N VAL A 405 45.27 15.14 -57.40
CA VAL A 405 45.51 15.89 -56.17
C VAL A 405 44.89 15.16 -54.98
N ARG A 406 45.72 14.87 -53.96
CA ARG A 406 45.26 14.34 -52.67
C ARG A 406 45.18 15.49 -51.67
N ARG A 407 43.99 15.78 -51.15
CA ARG A 407 43.79 16.81 -50.11
C ARG A 407 42.95 16.25 -48.98
N PHE A 408 43.40 16.47 -47.75
CA PHE A 408 42.58 16.25 -46.58
C PHE A 408 41.40 17.23 -46.59
N SER A 409 40.21 16.74 -46.27
CA SER A 409 39.03 17.59 -46.09
C SER A 409 39.15 18.43 -44.82
N ASP A 410 38.47 19.58 -44.79
CA ASP A 410 38.45 20.48 -43.62
C ASP A 410 37.93 19.80 -42.35
N ILE A 411 37.12 18.76 -42.49
CA ILE A 411 36.64 17.92 -41.38
C ILE A 411 37.76 17.01 -40.86
N GLN A 412 38.55 16.38 -41.75
CA GLN A 412 39.72 15.59 -41.35
C GLN A 412 40.74 16.46 -40.62
N ILE A 413 41.02 17.66 -41.14
CA ILE A 413 41.94 18.63 -40.52
C ILE A 413 41.42 19.13 -39.17
N ARG A 414 40.11 19.40 -39.03
CA ARG A 414 39.52 19.77 -37.73
C ARG A 414 39.60 18.64 -36.71
N ARG A 415 39.39 17.38 -37.13
CA ARG A 415 39.56 16.21 -36.26
C ARG A 415 41.01 16.02 -35.81
N LEU A 416 41.99 16.33 -36.67
CA LEU A 416 43.41 16.39 -36.33
C LEU A 416 43.75 17.45 -35.28
N LYS A 417 43.07 18.61 -35.29
CA LYS A 417 43.36 19.73 -34.37
C LYS A 417 42.72 19.62 -32.97
N VAL A 418 41.64 18.85 -32.82
CA VAL A 418 40.82 18.85 -31.59
C VAL A 418 41.11 17.67 -30.65
N SER A 419 41.85 16.64 -31.04
CA SER A 419 41.89 15.38 -30.29
C SER A 419 43.29 14.92 -29.87
N PHE A 420 43.63 15.13 -28.59
CA PHE A 420 44.59 14.29 -27.86
C PHE A 420 43.92 13.06 -27.22
N PHE A 421 42.58 12.97 -27.23
CA PHE A 421 41.81 11.85 -26.67
C PHE A 421 40.47 11.68 -27.40
N SER A 422 40.45 10.98 -28.53
CA SER A 422 39.20 10.43 -29.10
C SER A 422 39.51 9.27 -30.04
N SER A 423 38.75 8.18 -29.90
CA SER A 423 38.93 6.82 -30.41
C SER A 423 38.90 6.64 -31.94
N THR A 424 39.07 7.70 -32.73
CA THR A 424 39.03 7.66 -34.20
C THR A 424 40.40 7.93 -34.85
N PHE A 425 41.50 7.76 -34.11
CA PHE A 425 42.79 8.38 -34.44
C PHE A 425 44.01 7.47 -34.58
N PHE A 426 43.87 6.23 -35.05
CA PHE A 426 45.06 5.37 -35.14
C PHE A 426 45.52 4.97 -36.54
N ILE A 427 44.68 5.13 -37.57
CA ILE A 427 45.13 5.02 -38.97
C ILE A 427 46.01 6.24 -39.36
N LEU A 428 45.87 7.38 -38.68
CA LEU A 428 46.60 8.61 -38.99
C LEU A 428 48.05 8.64 -38.49
N TYR A 429 48.45 7.77 -37.54
CA TYR A 429 49.82 7.80 -36.98
C TYR A 429 50.85 7.17 -37.93
N GLY A 430 50.52 6.05 -38.59
CA GLY A 430 51.35 5.48 -39.67
C GLY A 430 51.41 6.39 -40.91
N ILE A 431 50.32 7.12 -41.18
CA ILE A 431 50.23 8.13 -42.24
C ILE A 431 51.06 9.39 -41.92
N TRP A 432 51.22 9.76 -40.65
CA TRP A 432 52.02 10.92 -40.25
C TRP A 432 53.50 10.74 -40.61
N ASN A 433 54.06 9.54 -40.46
CA ASN A 433 55.43 9.24 -40.90
C ASN A 433 55.59 9.30 -42.43
N LEU A 434 54.52 9.09 -43.20
CA LEU A 434 54.49 9.21 -44.66
C LEU A 434 54.33 10.66 -45.18
N ILE A 435 54.06 11.62 -44.30
CA ILE A 435 53.89 13.05 -44.64
C ILE A 435 55.13 13.87 -44.25
N ILE A 436 56.02 13.31 -43.43
CA ILE A 436 57.25 13.97 -42.96
C ILE A 436 58.50 13.58 -43.79
N ASP A 437 58.47 12.48 -44.53
CA ASP A 437 59.39 12.18 -45.64
C ASP A 437 58.81 12.62 -46.98
#